data_AF-A0AAN5I5J9-F1
#
_entry.id   AF-A0AAN5I5J9-F1
#
_cell.length_a   1.000
_cell.length_b   1.000
_cell.length_c   1.000
_cell.angle_alpha   90.00
_cell.angle_beta   90.00
_cell.angle_gamma   90.00
#
_symmetry.space_group_name_H-M   'P 1'
#
loop_
_entity.id
_entity.type
_entity.pdbx_description
1 polymer ?
#
loop_
_entity_poly.entity_id
_entity_poly.type
_entity_poly.pdbx_seq_one_letter_code
_entity_poly.pdbx_strand_id
1 'polypeptide(L)'
;MLRIKIRFSSLTVMPFDQLFRTCVWFLRKVIFKDTLFALEFPDDEERYEASTSFLEQLPQELVRKIIAHTPESIFELRMSCKFLRNQVDGFARSTMPPVKEFKFIGGFSDAPLSKKIDISTTIRNKCLALFELRLKLHNFPRYLMEKRRHSYNIDFIEYSLELREENRDKLEELLNISGRTAEVVTLRNCELRDEFVEVQTILDSIRFVSLKFSSDFLTDDAVFHLINTIKNYGVERLILSVGKNNTSDEVAVLLQLSSLVRSLAVNQRYVDGLEMRRTYFFGLENIDWAPIFVEMFKNKLDQLYIYNYEAFYLRNSSAYALIEALPALGKSLWFESNCYCTLRKKQFVDDHIIEIRKRGLFTSLHIKHISRHRHTFELWW
;
A
#
# COMPACT_ATOMS: atom_id res chain seq x y z
N MET A 1 -46.34 23.84 -16.90
CA MET A 1 -45.83 24.32 -15.59
C MET A 1 -45.76 23.16 -14.58
N LEU A 2 -44.56 22.60 -14.34
CA LEU A 2 -44.29 21.70 -13.21
C LEU A 2 -43.15 22.32 -12.41
N ARG A 3 -43.51 23.06 -11.36
CA ARG A 3 -42.56 23.67 -10.43
C ARG A 3 -42.04 22.60 -9.49
N ILE A 4 -40.83 22.10 -9.72
CA ILE A 4 -40.05 21.51 -8.61
C ILE A 4 -39.50 22.67 -7.79
N LYS A 5 -40.35 23.17 -6.89
CA LYS A 5 -39.97 24.16 -5.89
C LYS A 5 -39.26 23.41 -4.76
N ILE A 6 -37.95 23.28 -4.83
CA ILE A 6 -37.16 22.90 -3.64
C ILE A 6 -37.18 24.11 -2.72
N ARG A 7 -38.18 24.17 -1.83
CA ARG A 7 -38.22 25.13 -0.73
C ARG A 7 -37.14 24.72 0.27
N PHE A 8 -36.04 25.47 0.34
CA PHE A 8 -35.26 25.57 1.57
C PHE A 8 -36.00 26.52 2.52
N SER A 9 -37.02 26.00 3.19
CA SER A 9 -37.62 26.68 4.34
C SER A 9 -36.78 26.38 5.57
N SER A 10 -36.23 27.44 6.17
CA SER A 10 -35.36 27.50 7.36
C SER A 10 -33.93 26.97 7.17
N LEU A 11 -32.96 27.84 7.47
CA LEU A 11 -31.53 27.55 7.60
C LEU A 11 -31.31 26.58 8.78
N THR A 12 -31.54 25.29 8.55
CA THR A 12 -30.82 24.25 9.27
C THR A 12 -29.62 23.87 8.42
N VAL A 13 -28.42 24.10 8.96
CA VAL A 13 -27.14 23.73 8.35
C VAL A 13 -27.22 22.26 7.95
N MET A 14 -27.40 21.99 6.66
CA MET A 14 -27.41 20.63 6.15
C MET A 14 -26.01 20.05 6.38
N PRO A 15 -25.86 18.91 7.05
CA PRO A 15 -24.56 18.29 7.25
C PRO A 15 -23.87 18.10 5.90
N PHE A 16 -22.57 18.43 5.82
CA PHE A 16 -21.80 18.38 4.57
C PHE A 16 -21.96 17.04 3.84
N ASP A 17 -22.00 15.93 4.58
CA ASP A 17 -22.19 14.59 4.03
C ASP A 17 -23.52 14.41 3.28
N GLN A 18 -24.57 15.09 3.71
CA GLN A 18 -25.90 15.00 3.10
C GLN A 18 -26.00 15.85 1.84
N LEU A 19 -25.42 17.06 1.85
CA LEU A 19 -25.24 17.88 0.65
C LEU A 19 -24.38 17.14 -0.38
N PHE A 20 -23.25 16.58 0.07
CA PHE A 20 -22.31 15.84 -0.75
C PHE A 20 -22.97 14.61 -1.39
N ARG A 21 -23.70 13.79 -0.62
CA ARG A 21 -24.47 12.65 -1.16
C ARG A 21 -25.52 13.08 -2.18
N THR A 22 -26.19 14.22 -1.94
CA THR A 22 -27.21 14.75 -2.84
C THR A 22 -26.59 15.26 -4.15
N CYS A 23 -25.46 15.96 -4.07
CA CYS A 23 -24.71 16.41 -5.26
C CYS A 23 -24.13 15.22 -6.04
N VAL A 24 -23.53 14.23 -5.38
CA VAL A 24 -23.00 13.02 -6.05
C VAL A 24 -24.13 12.20 -6.67
N TRP A 25 -25.27 12.07 -5.98
CA TRP A 25 -26.46 11.42 -6.53
C TRP A 25 -27.00 12.18 -7.75
N PHE A 26 -27.12 13.51 -7.68
CA PHE A 26 -27.56 14.36 -8.78
C PHE A 26 -26.62 14.27 -9.98
N LEU A 27 -25.30 14.38 -9.76
CA LEU A 27 -24.29 14.22 -10.80
C LEU A 27 -24.42 12.84 -11.44
N ARG A 28 -24.49 11.75 -10.65
CA ARG A 28 -24.69 10.38 -11.16
C ARG A 28 -25.98 10.19 -11.96
N LYS A 29 -27.07 10.87 -11.58
CA LYS A 29 -28.39 10.73 -12.21
C LYS A 29 -28.56 11.59 -13.46
N VAL A 30 -28.01 12.81 -13.46
CA VAL A 30 -28.23 13.82 -14.50
C VAL A 30 -27.12 13.79 -15.56
N ILE A 31 -25.88 13.50 -15.16
CA ILE A 31 -24.73 13.55 -16.07
C ILE A 31 -24.31 12.15 -16.54
N PHE A 32 -24.48 11.10 -15.71
CA PHE A 32 -23.86 9.79 -15.96
C PHE A 32 -24.83 8.64 -16.28
N LYS A 33 -26.10 8.91 -16.63
CA LYS A 33 -27.01 7.88 -17.16
C LYS A 33 -27.78 8.36 -18.40
N ASP A 34 -27.64 7.58 -19.48
CA ASP A 34 -28.46 7.54 -20.69
C ASP A 34 -29.95 7.33 -20.38
N THR A 35 -30.61 8.39 -19.92
CA THR A 35 -32.07 8.44 -19.95
C THR A 35 -32.47 9.57 -20.86
N LEU A 36 -32.60 9.21 -22.15
CA LEU A 36 -33.69 9.69 -22.99
C LEU A 36 -34.99 9.57 -22.19
N PHE A 37 -35.34 10.62 -21.47
CA PHE A 37 -36.75 10.95 -21.27
C PHE A 37 -36.99 12.17 -22.14
N ALA A 38 -37.76 11.96 -23.21
CA ALA A 38 -38.44 13.02 -23.92
C ALA A 38 -39.32 13.76 -22.90
N LEU A 39 -38.78 14.83 -22.34
CA LEU A 39 -39.56 15.85 -21.66
C LEU A 39 -40.07 16.76 -22.76
N GLU A 40 -41.34 16.63 -23.11
CA GLU A 40 -42.05 17.60 -23.94
C GLU A 40 -41.99 18.95 -23.21
N PHE A 41 -41.30 19.90 -23.84
CA PHE A 41 -41.18 21.27 -23.35
C PHE A 41 -42.44 22.05 -23.77
N PRO A 42 -43.09 22.79 -22.86
CA PRO A 42 -44.08 23.78 -23.25
C PRO A 42 -43.38 24.98 -23.89
N ASP A 43 -43.88 25.42 -25.04
CA ASP A 43 -43.50 26.62 -25.79
C ASP A 43 -43.87 27.91 -25.02
N ASP A 44 -43.17 28.20 -23.91
CA ASP A 44 -43.27 29.49 -23.23
C ASP A 44 -41.92 30.23 -23.34
N GLU A 45 -41.86 31.21 -24.26
CA GLU A 45 -40.77 32.18 -24.45
C GLU A 45 -40.63 33.17 -23.26
N GLU A 46 -40.38 32.66 -22.04
CA GLU A 46 -39.89 33.50 -20.95
C GLU A 46 -38.37 33.57 -20.99
N ARG A 47 -37.85 34.81 -21.06
CA ARG A 47 -36.43 35.17 -21.06
C ARG A 47 -35.63 34.32 -20.06
N TYR A 48 -34.83 33.39 -20.60
CA TYR A 48 -33.79 32.69 -19.84
C TYR A 48 -32.73 33.71 -19.39
N GLU A 49 -32.90 34.28 -18.19
CA GLU A 49 -31.76 34.79 -17.44
C GLU A 49 -30.82 33.61 -17.24
N ALA A 50 -29.57 33.73 -17.72
CA ALA A 50 -28.56 32.69 -17.65
C ALA A 50 -28.28 32.35 -16.18
N SER A 51 -29.04 31.40 -15.62
CA SER A 51 -28.86 30.91 -14.27
C SER A 51 -27.49 30.23 -14.21
N THR A 52 -26.55 30.84 -13.50
CA THR A 52 -25.24 30.24 -13.23
C THR A 52 -25.46 28.87 -12.59
N SER A 53 -24.70 27.88 -13.05
CA SER A 53 -24.80 26.51 -12.54
C SER A 53 -24.56 26.50 -11.03
N PHE A 54 -25.33 25.70 -10.28
CA PHE A 54 -25.15 25.56 -8.83
C PHE A 54 -23.69 25.21 -8.46
N LEU A 55 -22.99 24.45 -9.31
CA LEU A 55 -21.57 24.12 -9.11
C LEU A 55 -20.64 25.33 -9.22
N GLU A 56 -20.99 26.31 -10.05
CA GLU A 56 -20.21 27.55 -10.23
C GLU A 56 -20.41 28.51 -9.06
N GLN A 57 -21.50 28.34 -8.29
CA GLN A 57 -21.77 29.12 -7.07
C GLN A 57 -21.08 28.52 -5.83
N LEU A 58 -20.58 27.29 -5.89
CA LEU A 58 -19.88 26.67 -4.78
C LEU A 58 -18.47 27.28 -4.61
N PRO A 59 -17.97 27.41 -3.37
CA PRO A 59 -16.56 27.70 -3.12
C PRO A 59 -15.66 26.68 -3.83
N GLN A 60 -14.55 27.17 -4.39
CA GLN A 60 -13.66 26.34 -5.22
C GLN A 60 -13.14 25.12 -4.47
N GLU A 61 -12.94 25.25 -3.16
CA GLU A 61 -12.50 24.22 -2.23
C GLU A 61 -13.50 23.06 -2.15
N LEU A 62 -14.81 23.36 -2.19
CA LEU A 62 -15.85 22.34 -2.19
C LEU A 62 -15.91 21.64 -3.55
N VAL A 63 -15.80 22.38 -4.65
CA VAL A 63 -15.72 21.79 -5.99
C VAL A 63 -14.51 20.87 -6.11
N ARG A 64 -13.36 21.27 -5.59
CA ARG A 64 -12.15 20.43 -5.53
C ARG A 64 -12.33 19.19 -4.67
N LYS A 65 -13.02 19.30 -3.53
CA LYS A 65 -13.39 18.11 -2.73
C LYS A 65 -14.30 17.17 -3.53
N ILE A 66 -15.28 17.70 -4.27
CA ILE A 66 -16.13 16.88 -5.14
C ILE A 66 -15.29 16.14 -6.18
N ILE A 67 -14.41 16.85 -6.90
CA ILE A 67 -13.50 16.25 -7.89
C ILE A 67 -12.60 15.20 -7.24
N ALA A 68 -12.06 15.47 -6.06
CA ALA A 68 -11.22 14.53 -5.30
C ALA A 68 -11.93 13.23 -4.93
N HIS A 69 -13.26 13.30 -4.76
CA HIS A 69 -14.08 12.13 -4.43
C HIS A 69 -14.66 11.43 -5.67
N THR A 70 -14.57 12.04 -6.85
CA THR A 70 -15.00 11.43 -8.12
C THR A 70 -13.87 11.40 -9.16
N PRO A 71 -12.68 10.87 -8.82
CA PRO A 71 -11.55 10.77 -9.75
C PRO A 71 -11.83 9.93 -11.00
N GLU A 72 -12.85 9.07 -10.98
CA GLU A 72 -13.31 8.29 -12.13
C GLU A 72 -14.05 9.11 -13.19
N SER A 73 -14.62 10.26 -12.81
CA SER A 73 -15.47 11.11 -13.66
C SER A 73 -14.78 12.37 -14.16
N ILE A 74 -13.45 12.48 -13.97
CA ILE A 74 -12.77 13.77 -14.20
C ILE A 74 -12.70 14.15 -15.66
N PHE A 75 -12.70 13.18 -16.58
CA PHE A 75 -12.66 13.48 -18.00
C PHE A 75 -13.97 14.12 -18.44
N GLU A 76 -15.10 13.59 -17.96
CA GLU A 76 -16.43 14.11 -18.20
C GLU A 76 -16.61 15.48 -17.54
N LEU A 77 -16.16 15.62 -16.28
CA LEU A 77 -16.16 16.92 -15.59
C LEU A 77 -15.33 17.96 -16.37
N ARG A 78 -14.15 17.59 -16.87
CA ARG A 78 -13.29 18.49 -17.64
C ARG A 78 -13.89 18.91 -18.99
N MET A 79 -14.73 18.07 -19.59
CA MET A 79 -15.39 18.34 -20.86
C MET A 79 -16.69 19.13 -20.72
N SER A 80 -17.31 19.12 -19.55
CA SER A 80 -18.63 19.72 -19.31
C SER A 80 -18.68 21.24 -19.49
N CYS A 81 -17.81 22.02 -18.83
CA CYS A 81 -17.75 23.48 -18.98
C CYS A 81 -16.36 24.04 -18.69
N LYS A 82 -16.12 25.32 -19.05
CA LYS A 82 -14.84 26.00 -18.82
C LYS A 82 -14.48 26.10 -17.33
N PHE A 83 -15.46 26.35 -16.47
CA PHE A 83 -15.24 26.42 -15.03
C PHE A 83 -14.74 25.07 -14.47
N LEU A 84 -15.46 23.98 -14.76
CA LEU A 84 -15.07 22.65 -14.29
C LEU A 84 -13.76 22.17 -14.91
N ARG A 85 -13.49 22.49 -16.17
CA ARG A 85 -12.16 22.28 -16.78
C ARG A 85 -11.05 22.94 -15.98
N ASN A 86 -11.22 24.22 -15.63
CA ASN A 86 -10.22 24.95 -14.85
C ASN A 86 -10.07 24.38 -13.44
N GLN A 87 -11.17 23.93 -12.81
CA GLN A 87 -11.12 23.29 -11.50
C GLN A 87 -10.44 21.93 -11.55
N VAL A 88 -10.73 21.10 -12.56
CA VAL A 88 -10.08 19.80 -12.76
C VAL A 88 -8.60 19.96 -13.09
N ASP A 89 -8.24 20.87 -14.00
CA ASP A 89 -6.84 21.12 -14.37
C ASP A 89 -6.06 21.72 -13.19
N GLY A 90 -6.67 22.61 -12.40
CA GLY A 90 -6.10 23.13 -11.15
C GLY A 90 -5.98 22.05 -10.07
N PHE A 91 -6.96 21.16 -9.95
CA PHE A 91 -6.92 20.05 -9.02
C PHE A 91 -5.88 18.99 -9.41
N ALA A 92 -5.74 18.69 -10.69
CA ALA A 92 -4.72 17.78 -11.21
C ALA A 92 -3.32 18.29 -10.90
N ARG A 93 -3.11 19.62 -10.86
CA ARG A 93 -1.86 20.25 -10.42
C ARG A 93 -1.67 20.26 -8.89
N SER A 94 -2.69 19.90 -8.10
CA SER A 94 -2.61 19.86 -6.64
C SER A 94 -2.03 18.54 -6.12
N THR A 95 -1.54 18.55 -4.87
CA THR A 95 -0.64 17.56 -4.24
C THR A 95 -1.27 16.23 -3.77
N MET A 96 -2.49 15.87 -4.18
CA MET A 96 -3.03 14.57 -3.75
C MET A 96 -2.21 13.43 -4.40
N PRO A 97 -1.65 12.49 -3.63
CA PRO A 97 -0.86 11.38 -4.19
C PRO A 97 -1.78 10.27 -4.72
N PRO A 98 -1.81 10.00 -6.04
CA PRO A 98 -2.50 8.83 -6.60
C PRO A 98 -1.80 7.50 -6.27
N VAL A 99 -0.54 7.56 -5.85
CA VAL A 99 0.32 6.37 -5.72
C VAL A 99 0.12 5.68 -4.37
N LYS A 100 -0.16 4.38 -4.45
CA LYS A 100 -0.17 3.47 -3.29
C LYS A 100 1.25 3.01 -2.98
N GLU A 101 1.97 2.56 -4.00
CA GLU A 101 3.26 1.88 -3.85
C GLU A 101 4.22 2.30 -4.97
N PHE A 102 5.45 2.67 -4.60
CA PHE A 102 6.59 2.72 -5.52
C PHE A 102 7.39 1.44 -5.37
N LYS A 103 7.77 0.82 -6.48
CA LYS A 103 8.52 -0.42 -6.51
C LYS A 103 9.75 -0.25 -7.38
N PHE A 104 10.88 -0.60 -6.83
CA PHE A 104 12.19 -0.56 -7.46
C PHE A 104 12.64 -2.01 -7.60
N ILE A 105 12.99 -2.42 -8.81
CA ILE A 105 13.42 -3.78 -9.12
C ILE A 105 14.81 -3.70 -9.73
N GLY A 106 15.79 -4.18 -8.99
CA GLY A 106 17.19 -4.30 -9.42
C GLY A 106 17.53 -5.72 -9.91
N GLY A 107 18.82 -5.97 -10.15
CA GLY A 107 19.34 -7.28 -10.55
C GLY A 107 19.19 -7.59 -12.05
N PHE A 108 18.84 -6.60 -12.87
CA PHE A 108 18.80 -6.73 -14.32
C PHE A 108 20.13 -6.30 -14.94
N SER A 109 21.15 -7.15 -14.90
CA SER A 109 22.32 -6.93 -15.75
C SER A 109 23.16 -8.20 -15.95
N ASP A 110 22.92 -8.89 -17.07
CA ASP A 110 23.90 -9.84 -17.64
C ASP A 110 25.03 -9.11 -18.38
N ALA A 111 24.86 -7.81 -18.68
CA ALA A 111 25.82 -7.00 -19.41
C ALA A 111 26.57 -6.02 -18.48
N PRO A 112 27.89 -5.83 -18.65
CA PRO A 112 28.70 -4.99 -17.76
C PRO A 112 28.47 -3.47 -17.87
N LEU A 113 27.63 -2.98 -18.80
CA LEU A 113 27.65 -1.56 -19.21
C LEU A 113 26.32 -0.79 -19.09
N SER A 114 25.22 -1.40 -18.67
CA SER A 114 24.02 -0.61 -18.33
C SER A 114 23.26 -1.30 -17.20
N LYS A 115 23.51 -0.85 -15.96
CA LYS A 115 22.68 -1.26 -14.82
C LYS A 115 21.27 -0.73 -15.08
N LYS A 116 20.29 -1.61 -14.92
CA LYS A 116 18.88 -1.28 -15.16
C LYS A 116 18.12 -1.43 -13.86
N ILE A 117 17.39 -0.37 -13.51
CA ILE A 117 16.43 -0.40 -12.41
C ILE A 117 15.06 -0.20 -13.03
N ASP A 118 14.18 -1.19 -12.87
CA ASP A 118 12.79 -0.99 -13.23
C ASP A 118 12.07 -0.31 -12.08
N ILE A 119 11.42 0.81 -12.39
CA ILE A 119 10.53 1.49 -11.45
C ILE A 119 9.11 1.21 -11.86
N SER A 120 8.32 0.71 -10.93
CA SER A 120 6.88 0.63 -11.11
C SER A 120 6.13 1.40 -10.02
N THR A 121 5.00 1.95 -10.44
CA THR A 121 4.11 2.74 -9.61
C THR A 121 2.75 2.05 -9.60
N THR A 122 2.29 1.66 -8.42
CA THR A 122 0.98 1.02 -8.24
C THR A 122 -0.06 2.04 -7.83
N ILE A 123 -1.14 2.11 -8.59
CA ILE A 123 -2.20 3.10 -8.43
C ILE A 123 -3.52 2.40 -8.17
N ARG A 124 -4.28 2.92 -7.21
CA ARG A 124 -5.64 2.45 -6.92
C ARG A 124 -6.54 2.80 -8.11
N ASN A 125 -7.39 1.87 -8.53
CA ASN A 125 -8.27 2.04 -9.69
C ASN A 125 -9.13 3.31 -9.59
N LYS A 126 -9.61 3.66 -8.39
CA LYS A 126 -10.30 4.93 -8.15
C LYS A 126 -9.46 6.16 -8.55
N CYS A 127 -8.16 6.18 -8.27
CA CYS A 127 -7.28 7.31 -8.59
C CYS A 127 -6.73 7.27 -10.03
N LEU A 128 -7.08 6.26 -10.82
CA LEU A 128 -6.48 6.01 -12.14
C LEU A 128 -6.68 7.17 -13.11
N ALA A 129 -7.91 7.65 -13.25
CA ALA A 129 -8.22 8.69 -14.21
C ALA A 129 -7.51 10.02 -13.87
N LEU A 130 -7.32 10.33 -12.58
CA LEU A 130 -6.50 11.46 -12.13
C LEU A 130 -5.03 11.31 -12.53
N PHE A 131 -4.45 10.13 -12.29
CA PHE A 131 -3.06 9.87 -12.68
C PHE A 131 -2.88 9.96 -14.21
N GLU A 132 -3.76 9.35 -14.99
CA GLU A 132 -3.71 9.43 -16.46
C GLU A 132 -3.92 10.85 -16.98
N LEU A 133 -4.75 11.66 -16.32
CA LEU A 133 -4.87 13.08 -16.66
C LEU A 133 -3.56 13.81 -16.38
N ARG A 134 -2.88 13.57 -15.26
CA ARG A 134 -1.59 14.20 -14.98
C ARG A 134 -0.52 13.81 -16.00
N LEU A 135 -0.43 12.52 -16.35
CA LEU A 135 0.46 12.07 -17.43
C LEU A 135 0.19 12.86 -18.73
N LYS A 136 -1.09 13.04 -19.08
CA LYS A 136 -1.48 13.82 -20.27
C LYS A 136 -1.12 15.30 -20.16
N LEU A 137 -1.37 15.93 -19.01
CA LEU A 137 -1.09 17.36 -18.80
C LEU A 137 0.40 17.69 -18.78
N HIS A 138 1.24 16.75 -18.35
CA HIS A 138 2.69 16.88 -18.35
C HIS A 138 3.33 16.44 -19.68
N ASN A 139 2.54 15.97 -20.65
CA ASN A 139 3.04 15.39 -21.91
C ASN A 139 4.01 14.23 -21.68
N PHE A 140 3.77 13.42 -20.64
CA PHE A 140 4.66 12.30 -20.31
C PHE A 140 4.69 11.29 -21.47
N PRO A 141 5.87 10.82 -21.91
CA PRO A 141 5.97 9.94 -23.07
C PRO A 141 5.38 8.56 -22.78
N ARG A 142 4.16 8.29 -23.28
CA ARG A 142 3.43 7.05 -22.99
C ARG A 142 4.15 5.78 -23.44
N TYR A 143 4.98 5.86 -24.49
CA TYR A 143 5.73 4.71 -24.98
C TYR A 143 6.80 4.23 -23.99
N LEU A 144 7.18 5.05 -23.01
CA LEU A 144 8.09 4.68 -21.93
C LEU A 144 7.39 3.94 -20.78
N MET A 145 6.06 3.93 -20.76
CA MET A 145 5.29 3.33 -19.67
C MET A 145 4.54 2.10 -20.14
N GLU A 146 4.80 0.98 -19.48
CA GLU A 146 3.98 -0.20 -19.63
C GLU A 146 2.87 -0.19 -18.57
N LYS A 147 1.63 -0.39 -19.00
CA LYS A 147 0.47 -0.47 -18.11
C LYS A 147 0.06 -1.92 -17.95
N ARG A 148 0.14 -2.44 -16.73
CA ARG A 148 -0.25 -3.82 -16.38
C ARG A 148 -1.40 -3.80 -15.37
N ARG A 149 -2.38 -4.68 -15.57
CA ARG A 149 -3.38 -4.97 -14.52
C ARG A 149 -2.82 -6.08 -13.64
N HIS A 150 -2.92 -5.92 -12.33
CA HIS A 150 -2.58 -7.01 -11.42
C HIS A 150 -3.53 -8.17 -11.64
N SER A 151 -2.99 -9.35 -11.94
CA SER A 151 -3.78 -10.58 -12.15
C SER A 151 -4.61 -10.97 -10.92
N TYR A 152 -4.11 -10.65 -9.72
CA TYR A 152 -4.73 -11.05 -8.46
C TYR A 152 -5.52 -9.93 -7.79
N ASN A 153 -5.41 -8.69 -8.28
CA ASN A 153 -6.00 -7.54 -7.61
C ASN A 153 -6.54 -6.50 -8.60
N ILE A 154 -7.83 -6.64 -8.91
CA ILE A 154 -8.54 -5.78 -9.87
C ILE A 154 -8.61 -4.30 -9.46
N ASP A 155 -8.36 -4.01 -8.19
CA ASP A 155 -8.40 -2.66 -7.65
C ASP A 155 -7.12 -1.85 -7.88
N PHE A 156 -6.08 -2.47 -8.46
CA PHE A 156 -4.80 -1.80 -8.69
C PHE A 156 -4.30 -1.98 -10.11
N ILE A 157 -3.66 -0.93 -10.60
CA ILE A 157 -3.00 -0.89 -11.90
C ILE A 157 -1.55 -0.50 -11.66
N GLU A 158 -0.65 -1.27 -12.26
CA GLU A 158 0.78 -1.03 -12.21
C GLU A 158 1.20 -0.32 -13.49
N TYR A 159 2.00 0.73 -13.32
CA TYR A 159 2.68 1.42 -14.41
C TYR A 159 4.18 1.26 -14.21
N SER A 160 4.87 0.63 -15.16
CA SER A 160 6.31 0.41 -15.10
C SER A 160 7.06 1.28 -16.12
N LEU A 161 8.20 1.78 -15.68
CA LEU A 161 9.19 2.56 -16.42
C LEU A 161 10.55 1.90 -16.20
N GLU A 162 11.17 1.43 -17.27
CA GLU A 162 12.56 0.95 -17.22
C GLU A 162 13.48 2.18 -17.14
N LEU A 163 14.22 2.34 -16.04
CA LEU A 163 15.23 3.41 -15.95
C LEU A 163 16.54 2.99 -16.61
N ARG A 164 17.02 3.90 -17.45
CA ARG A 164 18.31 3.90 -18.12
C ARG A 164 18.93 5.28 -17.95
N GLU A 165 20.23 5.40 -18.23
CA GLU A 165 20.90 6.70 -18.18
C GLU A 165 20.21 7.76 -19.04
N GLU A 166 19.71 7.35 -20.21
CA GLU A 166 19.05 8.19 -21.21
C GLU A 166 17.67 8.75 -20.80
N ASN A 167 17.02 8.18 -19.78
CA ASN A 167 15.68 8.62 -19.34
C ASN A 167 15.62 8.94 -17.84
N ARG A 168 16.78 9.20 -17.21
CA ARG A 168 16.88 9.55 -15.80
C ARG A 168 16.14 10.84 -15.44
N ASP A 169 16.05 11.79 -16.37
CA ASP A 169 15.26 13.03 -16.22
C ASP A 169 13.74 12.74 -16.10
N LYS A 170 13.26 11.67 -16.74
CA LYS A 170 11.86 11.25 -16.71
C LYS A 170 11.41 10.73 -15.37
N LEU A 171 12.34 10.31 -14.54
CA LEU A 171 12.04 9.91 -13.18
C LEU A 171 11.52 11.07 -12.34
N GLU A 172 12.22 12.21 -12.36
CA GLU A 172 11.79 13.40 -11.62
C GLU A 172 10.43 13.89 -12.12
N GLU A 173 10.21 13.82 -13.44
CA GLU A 173 8.90 14.11 -14.05
C GLU A 173 7.81 13.15 -13.53
N LEU A 174 8.09 11.84 -13.49
CA LEU A 174 7.17 10.82 -12.98
C LEU A 174 6.86 11.03 -11.49
N LEU A 175 7.85 11.37 -10.67
CA LEU A 175 7.66 11.66 -9.24
C LEU A 175 6.81 12.91 -9.03
N ASN A 176 6.99 13.94 -9.86
CA ASN A 176 6.17 15.14 -9.81
C ASN A 176 4.71 14.86 -10.22
N ILE A 177 4.48 13.97 -11.19
CA ILE A 177 3.15 13.52 -11.59
C ILE A 177 2.49 12.64 -10.51
N SER A 178 3.26 11.71 -9.96
CA SER A 178 2.86 10.71 -8.97
C SER A 178 2.64 11.30 -7.58
N GLY A 179 3.28 12.42 -7.30
CA GLY A 179 3.43 12.96 -5.95
C GLY A 179 4.58 12.31 -5.19
N ARG A 180 5.05 13.03 -4.17
CA ARG A 180 6.23 12.68 -3.35
C ARG A 180 5.88 11.92 -2.08
N THR A 181 4.74 11.23 -2.08
CA THR A 181 4.29 10.45 -0.92
C THR A 181 3.70 9.14 -1.41
N ALA A 182 4.11 8.05 -0.78
CA ALA A 182 3.55 6.72 -1.02
C ALA A 182 3.25 6.03 0.30
N GLU A 183 2.31 5.11 0.29
CA GLU A 183 2.01 4.32 1.49
C GLU A 183 3.11 3.27 1.73
N VAL A 184 3.61 2.70 0.63
CA VAL A 184 4.59 1.62 0.62
C VAL A 184 5.69 1.92 -0.40
N VAL A 185 6.93 1.62 -0.04
CA VAL A 185 8.05 1.49 -0.98
C VAL A 185 8.46 0.03 -1.02
N THR A 186 8.73 -0.50 -2.20
CA THR A 186 9.18 -1.88 -2.41
C THR A 186 10.54 -1.89 -3.07
N LEU A 187 11.50 -2.56 -2.44
CA LEU A 187 12.83 -2.81 -2.98
C LEU A 187 12.92 -4.31 -3.28
N ARG A 188 13.06 -4.67 -4.55
CA ARG A 188 13.19 -6.06 -4.99
C ARG A 188 14.53 -6.24 -5.68
N ASN A 189 15.36 -7.13 -5.14
CA ASN A 189 16.67 -7.48 -5.71
C ASN A 189 17.58 -6.24 -5.92
N CYS A 190 17.37 -5.16 -5.15
CA CYS A 190 18.24 -3.98 -5.14
C CYS A 190 19.38 -4.19 -4.14
N GLU A 191 20.20 -5.20 -4.40
CA GLU A 191 21.23 -5.68 -3.47
C GLU A 191 22.62 -5.08 -3.76
N LEU A 192 22.83 -4.60 -4.99
CA LEU A 192 24.11 -4.03 -5.39
C LEU A 192 24.24 -2.59 -4.87
N ARG A 193 25.45 -2.25 -4.39
CA ARG A 193 25.75 -0.92 -3.84
C ARG A 193 25.34 0.23 -4.76
N ASP A 194 25.67 0.15 -6.05
CA ASP A 194 25.37 1.24 -6.99
C ASP A 194 23.87 1.37 -7.28
N GLU A 195 23.15 0.25 -7.39
CA GLU A 195 21.69 0.27 -7.52
C GLU A 195 21.06 0.92 -6.29
N PHE A 196 21.58 0.59 -5.10
CA PHE A 196 21.09 1.16 -3.87
C PHE A 196 21.36 2.67 -3.77
N VAL A 197 22.50 3.17 -4.23
CA VAL A 197 22.80 4.62 -4.28
C VAL A 197 21.81 5.36 -5.17
N GLU A 198 21.49 4.79 -6.35
CA GLU A 198 20.50 5.35 -7.25
C GLU A 198 19.10 5.36 -6.63
N VAL A 199 18.68 4.23 -6.06
CA VAL A 199 17.41 4.12 -5.34
C VAL A 199 17.35 5.12 -4.19
N GLN A 200 18.42 5.26 -3.41
CA GLN A 200 18.44 6.14 -2.25
C GLN A 200 18.23 7.61 -2.63
N THR A 201 18.85 8.07 -3.72
CA THR A 201 18.63 9.41 -4.27
C THR A 201 17.14 9.66 -4.56
N ILE A 202 16.42 8.62 -4.98
CA ILE A 202 14.99 8.68 -5.28
C ILE A 202 14.18 8.67 -3.99
N LEU A 203 14.52 7.79 -3.05
CA LEU A 203 13.86 7.69 -1.75
C LEU A 203 13.94 8.99 -0.95
N ASP A 204 15.03 9.76 -1.09
CA ASP A 204 15.17 11.10 -0.47
C ASP A 204 14.07 12.08 -0.90
N SER A 205 13.47 11.86 -2.06
CA SER A 205 12.36 12.68 -2.57
C SER A 205 10.97 12.16 -2.18
N ILE A 206 10.86 10.99 -1.55
CA ILE A 206 9.59 10.28 -1.28
C ILE A 206 9.39 10.12 0.23
N ARG A 207 8.20 10.49 0.73
CA ARG A 207 7.78 10.16 2.09
C ARG A 207 6.96 8.88 2.09
N PHE A 208 7.35 7.94 2.95
CA PHE A 208 6.65 6.66 3.13
C PHE A 208 6.82 6.15 4.55
N VAL A 209 5.91 5.29 5.00
CA VAL A 209 5.92 4.72 6.37
C VAL A 209 6.13 3.20 6.38
N SER A 210 6.04 2.56 5.21
CA SER A 210 6.12 1.11 5.05
C SER A 210 7.14 0.76 3.97
N LEU A 211 8.00 -0.20 4.27
CA LEU A 211 9.00 -0.74 3.36
C LEU A 211 8.73 -2.23 3.13
N LYS A 212 8.70 -2.66 1.87
CA LYS A 212 8.79 -4.05 1.47
C LYS A 212 10.18 -4.28 0.92
N PHE A 213 10.90 -5.27 1.43
CA PHE A 213 12.21 -5.66 0.94
C PHE A 213 12.14 -7.12 0.50
N SER A 214 12.51 -7.41 -0.74
CA SER A 214 12.53 -8.76 -1.29
C SER A 214 13.89 -9.07 -1.86
N SER A 215 14.47 -10.18 -1.43
CA SER A 215 15.81 -10.63 -1.84
C SER A 215 15.84 -12.14 -1.98
N ASP A 216 16.48 -12.64 -3.04
CA ASP A 216 16.70 -14.08 -3.22
C ASP A 216 17.81 -14.58 -2.29
N PHE A 217 18.82 -13.76 -2.03
CA PHE A 217 19.93 -14.04 -1.11
C PHE A 217 20.18 -12.84 -0.20
N LEU A 218 19.73 -12.93 1.06
CA LEU A 218 19.97 -11.85 2.02
C LEU A 218 21.43 -11.88 2.47
N THR A 219 22.19 -10.83 2.15
CA THR A 219 23.61 -10.68 2.50
C THR A 219 23.80 -9.60 3.57
N ASP A 220 24.97 -9.57 4.22
CA ASP A 220 25.30 -8.54 5.21
C ASP A 220 25.26 -7.12 4.61
N ASP A 221 25.71 -6.95 3.36
CA ASP A 221 25.64 -5.66 2.65
C ASP A 221 24.19 -5.22 2.42
N ALA A 222 23.32 -6.14 1.95
CA ALA A 222 21.91 -5.87 1.75
C ALA A 222 21.21 -5.49 3.07
N VAL A 223 21.56 -6.18 4.17
CA VAL A 223 21.06 -5.87 5.52
C VAL A 223 21.54 -4.50 6.00
N PHE A 224 22.81 -4.18 5.81
CA PHE A 224 23.37 -2.87 6.15
C PHE A 224 22.60 -1.74 5.46
N HIS A 225 22.37 -1.89 4.16
CA HIS A 225 21.59 -0.96 3.35
C HIS A 225 20.13 -0.85 3.84
N LEU A 226 19.46 -1.98 4.07
CA LEU A 226 18.10 -2.03 4.60
C LEU A 226 17.95 -1.31 5.95
N ILE A 227 18.88 -1.55 6.88
CA ILE A 227 18.89 -0.91 8.20
C ILE A 227 19.03 0.62 8.06
N ASN A 228 19.93 1.07 7.18
CA ASN A 228 20.15 2.49 6.94
C ASN A 228 18.90 3.14 6.33
N THR A 229 18.23 2.48 5.37
CA THR A 229 16.93 2.95 4.85
C THR A 229 15.91 3.12 5.99
N ILE A 230 15.75 2.11 6.84
CA ILE A 230 14.76 2.15 7.92
C ILE A 230 15.03 3.33 8.87
N LYS A 231 16.30 3.54 9.23
CA LYS A 231 16.72 4.64 10.11
C LYS A 231 16.52 6.00 9.46
N ASN A 232 16.98 6.18 8.23
CA ASN A 232 16.98 7.48 7.54
C ASN A 232 15.57 7.97 7.23
N TYR A 233 14.65 7.06 6.89
CA TYR A 233 13.28 7.43 6.51
C TYR A 233 12.24 7.18 7.62
N GLY A 234 12.67 6.74 8.80
CA GLY A 234 11.77 6.51 9.95
C GLY A 234 10.70 5.45 9.67
N VAL A 235 11.07 4.38 8.95
CA VAL A 235 10.12 3.32 8.55
C VAL A 235 9.52 2.67 9.79
N GLU A 236 8.20 2.60 9.87
CA GLU A 236 7.49 1.98 11.00
C GLU A 236 7.11 0.53 10.73
N ARG A 237 6.94 0.17 9.46
CA ARG A 237 6.49 -1.16 9.01
C ARG A 237 7.46 -1.74 7.99
N LEU A 238 7.99 -2.93 8.27
CA LEU A 238 8.84 -3.69 7.36
C LEU A 238 8.16 -5.00 6.97
N ILE A 239 8.16 -5.31 5.67
CA ILE A 239 7.81 -6.63 5.14
C ILE A 239 9.06 -7.16 4.43
N LEU A 240 9.68 -8.17 5.03
CA LEU A 240 10.91 -8.79 4.56
C LEU A 240 10.58 -10.12 3.89
N SER A 241 10.88 -10.27 2.59
CA SER A 241 10.67 -11.49 1.82
C SER A 241 12.00 -12.06 1.35
N VAL A 242 12.41 -13.18 1.91
CA VAL A 242 13.78 -13.71 1.75
C VAL A 242 13.73 -15.11 1.15
N GLY A 243 14.62 -15.38 0.20
CA GLY A 243 14.94 -16.73 -0.28
C GLY A 243 15.90 -17.41 0.69
N LYS A 244 17.20 -17.35 0.45
CA LYS A 244 18.22 -17.84 1.39
C LYS A 244 18.78 -16.69 2.22
N ASN A 245 18.98 -16.91 3.52
CA ASN A 245 19.75 -15.98 4.33
C ASN A 245 21.22 -16.41 4.37
N ASN A 246 22.13 -15.52 3.97
CA ASN A 246 23.57 -15.72 3.93
C ASN A 246 24.31 -14.68 4.82
N THR A 247 23.60 -14.02 5.73
CA THR A 247 24.21 -13.09 6.69
C THR A 247 25.09 -13.84 7.68
N SER A 248 26.09 -13.18 8.24
CA SER A 248 27.02 -13.78 9.21
C SER A 248 26.39 -14.12 10.56
N ASP A 249 25.32 -13.43 10.96
CA ASP A 249 24.55 -13.70 12.18
C ASP A 249 23.05 -13.45 11.94
N GLU A 250 22.32 -14.51 11.61
CA GLU A 250 20.93 -14.44 11.20
C GLU A 250 19.98 -13.98 12.32
N VAL A 251 20.30 -14.33 13.58
CA VAL A 251 19.51 -13.93 14.75
C VAL A 251 19.71 -12.46 15.06
N ALA A 252 20.96 -11.98 15.03
CA ALA A 252 21.26 -10.57 15.24
C ALA A 252 20.55 -9.67 14.24
N VAL A 253 20.44 -10.09 12.98
CA VAL A 253 19.68 -9.36 11.95
C VAL A 253 18.21 -9.20 12.35
N LEU A 254 17.52 -10.28 12.75
CA LEU A 254 16.11 -10.20 13.17
C LEU A 254 15.92 -9.31 14.41
N LEU A 255 16.78 -9.46 15.41
CA LEU A 255 16.75 -8.64 16.61
C LEU A 255 16.96 -7.16 16.28
N GLN A 256 17.95 -6.86 15.45
CA GLN A 256 18.24 -5.50 15.01
C GLN A 256 17.06 -4.89 14.25
N LEU A 257 16.49 -5.59 13.28
CA LEU A 257 15.31 -5.11 12.54
C LEU A 257 14.11 -4.88 13.48
N SER A 258 13.84 -5.81 14.40
CA SER A 258 12.75 -5.69 15.37
C SER A 258 12.89 -4.51 16.34
N SER A 259 14.13 -4.08 16.61
CA SER A 259 14.39 -2.89 17.43
C SER A 259 14.07 -1.58 16.70
N LEU A 260 14.05 -1.58 15.37
CA LEU A 260 13.89 -0.39 14.54
C LEU A 260 12.45 -0.12 14.11
N VAL A 261 11.61 -1.15 13.97
CA VAL A 261 10.25 -1.03 13.45
C VAL A 261 9.19 -1.42 14.48
N ARG A 262 7.96 -0.90 14.32
CA ARG A 262 6.81 -1.31 15.16
C ARG A 262 6.10 -2.54 14.62
N SER A 263 6.21 -2.78 13.31
CA SER A 263 5.61 -3.92 12.63
C SER A 263 6.62 -4.59 11.71
N LEU A 264 6.78 -5.90 11.88
CA LEU A 264 7.65 -6.73 11.05
C LEU A 264 6.85 -7.90 10.49
N ALA A 265 6.87 -8.08 9.18
CA ALA A 265 6.50 -9.33 8.53
C ALA A 265 7.74 -10.00 7.94
N VAL A 266 7.89 -11.29 8.17
CA VAL A 266 8.92 -12.13 7.54
C VAL A 266 8.24 -13.17 6.67
N ASN A 267 8.60 -13.18 5.39
CA ASN A 267 8.16 -14.14 4.39
C ASN A 267 9.36 -14.95 3.92
N GLN A 268 9.57 -16.09 4.55
CA GLN A 268 10.61 -17.03 4.18
C GLN A 268 10.09 -17.87 3.01
N ARG A 269 10.62 -17.62 1.81
CA ARG A 269 10.30 -18.35 0.58
C ARG A 269 10.94 -19.73 0.59
N TYR A 270 10.51 -20.58 -0.35
CA TYR A 270 11.13 -21.88 -0.60
C TYR A 270 12.64 -21.72 -0.87
N VAL A 271 13.44 -22.60 -0.26
CA VAL A 271 14.89 -22.67 -0.44
C VAL A 271 15.19 -24.02 -1.07
N ASP A 272 15.85 -23.99 -2.23
CA ASP A 272 16.14 -25.21 -2.96
C ASP A 272 17.12 -26.14 -2.20
N GLY A 273 16.92 -27.44 -2.35
CA GLY A 273 17.72 -28.47 -1.66
C GLY A 273 17.36 -28.72 -0.20
N LEU A 274 16.35 -28.04 0.36
CA LEU A 274 15.83 -28.36 1.69
C LEU A 274 14.73 -29.42 1.63
N GLU A 275 14.79 -30.38 2.54
CA GLU A 275 13.71 -31.36 2.71
C GLU A 275 12.50 -30.72 3.41
N MET A 276 11.27 -31.03 2.95
CA MET A 276 9.99 -30.43 3.42
C MET A 276 9.64 -30.62 4.92
N ARG A 277 10.54 -31.22 5.72
CA ARG A 277 10.33 -31.49 7.15
C ARG A 277 11.42 -30.89 8.04
N ARG A 278 12.34 -30.14 7.45
CA ARG A 278 13.37 -29.46 8.24
C ARG A 278 12.75 -28.32 9.02
N THR A 279 13.23 -28.14 10.24
CA THR A 279 12.89 -27.00 11.09
C THR A 279 13.80 -25.83 10.72
N TYR A 280 13.75 -25.44 9.45
CA TYR A 280 14.53 -24.36 8.87
C TYR A 280 13.74 -23.06 8.94
N PHE A 281 14.36 -21.99 9.43
CA PHE A 281 13.83 -20.64 9.31
C PHE A 281 14.98 -19.65 9.26
N PHE A 282 14.91 -18.70 8.32
CA PHE A 282 15.80 -17.55 8.25
C PHE A 282 17.30 -17.87 8.27
N GLY A 283 17.72 -18.98 7.65
CA GLY A 283 19.13 -19.42 7.60
C GLY A 283 19.49 -20.54 8.56
N LEU A 284 18.73 -20.73 9.64
CA LEU A 284 19.08 -21.65 10.71
C LEU A 284 18.16 -22.87 10.78
N GLU A 285 18.74 -24.01 11.19
CA GLU A 285 18.03 -25.27 11.41
C GLU A 285 18.00 -25.64 12.90
N ASN A 286 16.89 -26.24 13.33
CA ASN A 286 16.74 -26.84 14.68
C ASN A 286 16.91 -25.86 15.85
N ILE A 287 16.61 -24.58 15.60
CA ILE A 287 16.64 -23.53 16.62
C ILE A 287 15.32 -23.48 17.40
N ASP A 288 15.41 -23.21 18.70
CA ASP A 288 14.25 -22.81 19.49
C ASP A 288 13.96 -21.32 19.28
N TRP A 289 12.99 -21.03 18.42
CA TRP A 289 12.63 -19.67 18.04
C TRP A 289 11.83 -18.91 19.09
N ALA A 290 11.26 -19.60 20.08
CA ALA A 290 10.44 -18.96 21.11
C ALA A 290 11.18 -17.84 21.88
N PRO A 291 12.37 -18.07 22.49
CA PRO A 291 13.09 -17.02 23.20
C PRO A 291 13.46 -15.84 22.29
N ILE A 292 13.84 -16.10 21.04
CA ILE A 292 14.21 -15.07 20.06
C ILE A 292 13.02 -14.17 19.76
N PHE A 293 11.84 -14.73 19.48
CA PHE A 293 10.64 -13.93 19.21
C PHE A 293 10.20 -13.13 20.43
N VAL A 294 10.29 -13.69 21.64
CA VAL A 294 10.05 -12.94 22.88
C VAL A 294 11.01 -11.76 23.00
N GLU A 295 12.28 -11.96 22.71
CA GLU A 295 13.30 -10.90 22.72
C GLU A 295 13.03 -9.80 21.69
N MET A 296 12.58 -10.15 20.48
CA MET A 296 12.15 -9.17 19.47
C MET A 296 11.05 -8.24 20.00
N PHE A 297 10.08 -8.78 20.76
CA PHE A 297 8.99 -7.99 21.36
C PHE A 297 9.38 -7.14 22.56
N LYS A 298 10.53 -7.39 23.21
CA LYS A 298 11.00 -6.56 24.35
C LYS A 298 11.36 -5.14 23.93
N ASN A 299 11.62 -4.92 22.64
CA ASN A 299 12.03 -3.63 22.09
C ASN A 299 10.83 -2.87 21.49
N LYS A 300 11.03 -2.19 20.35
CA LYS A 300 10.05 -1.34 19.65
C LYS A 300 8.93 -2.13 18.95
N LEU A 301 9.13 -3.42 18.70
CA LEU A 301 8.19 -4.25 17.96
C LEU A 301 6.87 -4.45 18.71
N ASP A 302 5.76 -4.24 18.02
CA ASP A 302 4.42 -4.54 18.52
C ASP A 302 3.66 -5.55 17.64
N GLN A 303 4.07 -5.73 16.39
CA GLN A 303 3.44 -6.65 15.45
C GLN A 303 4.50 -7.53 14.77
N LEU A 304 4.34 -8.85 14.86
CA LEU A 304 5.19 -9.81 14.16
C LEU A 304 4.31 -10.78 13.38
N TYR A 305 4.47 -10.79 12.05
CA TYR A 305 3.91 -11.79 11.17
C TYR A 305 5.03 -12.65 10.62
N ILE A 306 4.88 -13.98 10.65
CA ILE A 306 5.82 -14.87 9.99
C ILE A 306 5.05 -15.86 9.12
N TYR A 307 5.43 -15.87 7.85
CA TYR A 307 5.09 -16.94 6.92
C TYR A 307 6.36 -17.61 6.48
N ASN A 308 6.49 -18.90 6.80
CA ASN A 308 7.59 -19.71 6.33
C ASN A 308 7.06 -20.81 5.43
N TYR A 309 7.60 -20.94 4.23
CA TYR A 309 7.23 -22.06 3.35
C TYR A 309 7.41 -23.41 4.08
N GLU A 310 8.47 -23.55 4.88
CA GLU A 310 8.73 -24.71 5.74
C GLU A 310 8.12 -24.56 7.13
N ALA A 311 6.83 -24.90 7.27
CA ALA A 311 6.05 -24.62 8.48
C ALA A 311 6.49 -25.36 9.78
N PHE A 312 7.48 -26.26 9.71
CA PHE A 312 7.90 -27.09 10.85
C PHE A 312 8.85 -26.40 11.83
N TYR A 313 9.38 -25.21 11.50
CA TYR A 313 10.33 -24.49 12.35
C TYR A 313 9.79 -24.15 13.75
N LEU A 314 8.48 -23.89 13.89
CA LEU A 314 7.84 -23.65 15.18
C LEU A 314 7.14 -24.91 15.68
N ARG A 315 7.85 -25.68 16.52
CA ARG A 315 7.35 -26.90 17.16
C ARG A 315 6.34 -26.60 18.28
N ASN A 316 5.62 -27.63 18.72
CA ASN A 316 4.70 -27.56 19.87
C ASN A 316 5.32 -26.90 21.10
N SER A 317 6.52 -27.33 21.52
CA SER A 317 7.19 -26.80 22.72
C SER A 317 7.43 -25.29 22.62
N SER A 318 7.97 -24.83 21.49
CA SER A 318 8.19 -23.40 21.24
C SER A 318 6.88 -22.62 21.17
N ALA A 319 5.82 -23.20 20.58
CA ALA A 319 4.50 -22.59 20.56
C ALA A 319 3.92 -22.41 21.98
N TYR A 320 4.02 -23.41 22.86
CA TYR A 320 3.61 -23.30 24.27
C TYR A 320 4.43 -22.25 25.02
N ALA A 321 5.75 -22.22 24.82
CA ALA A 321 6.60 -21.20 25.43
C ALA A 321 6.18 -19.78 25.01
N LEU A 322 5.80 -19.56 23.74
CA LEU A 322 5.29 -18.27 23.26
C LEU A 322 3.93 -17.91 23.85
N ILE A 323 3.05 -18.88 24.00
CA ILE A 323 1.71 -18.73 24.59
C ILE A 323 1.81 -18.20 26.02
N GLU A 324 2.80 -18.65 26.78
CA GLU A 324 3.04 -18.20 28.15
C GLU A 324 3.83 -16.88 28.18
N ALA A 325 4.91 -16.78 27.41
CA ALA A 325 5.86 -15.67 27.51
C ALA A 325 5.37 -14.35 26.90
N LEU A 326 4.63 -14.39 25.77
CA LEU A 326 4.24 -13.15 25.09
C LEU A 326 3.19 -12.35 25.87
N PRO A 327 2.09 -12.93 26.39
CA PRO A 327 1.14 -12.19 27.23
C PRO A 327 1.80 -11.56 28.47
N ALA A 328 2.75 -12.28 29.08
CA ALA A 328 3.47 -11.84 30.28
C ALA A 328 4.35 -10.58 30.05
N LEU A 329 4.60 -10.17 28.80
CA LEU A 329 5.30 -8.91 28.50
C LEU A 329 4.46 -7.66 28.83
N GLY A 330 3.14 -7.81 29.04
CA GLY A 330 2.25 -6.68 29.36
C GLY A 330 2.09 -5.65 28.24
N LYS A 331 2.49 -5.99 27.01
CA LYS A 331 2.34 -5.13 25.82
C LYS A 331 1.07 -5.48 25.06
N SER A 332 0.43 -4.48 24.45
CA SER A 332 -0.61 -4.74 23.46
C SER A 332 0.00 -5.24 22.15
N LEU A 333 0.44 -6.49 22.10
CA LEU A 333 1.13 -7.07 20.94
C LEU A 333 0.20 -7.85 19.99
N TRP A 334 0.74 -8.16 18.82
CA TRP A 334 0.10 -9.00 17.81
C TRP A 334 1.17 -9.92 17.19
N PHE A 335 0.99 -11.23 17.35
CA PHE A 335 1.87 -12.25 16.80
C PHE A 335 1.03 -13.24 15.98
N GLU A 336 1.45 -13.49 14.74
CA GLU A 336 0.87 -14.51 13.87
C GLU A 336 1.98 -15.23 13.12
N SER A 337 1.97 -16.55 13.18
CA SER A 337 3.01 -17.39 12.60
C SER A 337 2.39 -18.68 12.10
N ASN A 338 2.79 -19.17 10.93
CA ASN A 338 2.50 -20.58 10.64
C ASN A 338 3.38 -21.48 11.51
N CYS A 339 2.85 -22.65 11.87
CA CYS A 339 3.48 -23.57 12.82
C CYS A 339 2.97 -24.99 12.63
N TYR A 340 3.64 -25.95 13.26
CA TYR A 340 3.13 -27.31 13.43
C TYR A 340 2.69 -27.49 14.89
N CYS A 341 1.44 -27.11 15.19
CA CYS A 341 0.90 -27.22 16.54
C CYS A 341 -0.48 -27.88 16.59
N THR A 342 -0.67 -28.77 17.57
CA THR A 342 -1.90 -29.57 17.71
C THR A 342 -2.89 -28.99 18.72
N LEU A 343 -2.63 -27.83 19.33
CA LEU A 343 -3.59 -27.18 20.23
C LEU A 343 -4.87 -26.86 19.45
N ARG A 344 -6.03 -27.28 19.96
CA ARG A 344 -7.31 -27.12 19.25
C ARG A 344 -8.23 -26.04 19.83
N LYS A 345 -7.90 -25.46 20.99
CA LYS A 345 -8.83 -24.56 21.69
C LYS A 345 -8.36 -23.11 21.61
N LYS A 346 -9.30 -22.22 21.29
CA LYS A 346 -9.17 -20.78 21.53
C LYS A 346 -9.14 -20.57 23.04
N GLN A 347 -8.17 -19.79 23.51
CA GLN A 347 -8.00 -19.48 24.93
C GLN A 347 -7.78 -17.98 25.12
N PHE A 348 -8.09 -17.51 26.33
CA PHE A 348 -7.84 -16.14 26.76
C PHE A 348 -6.82 -16.22 27.89
N VAL A 349 -5.71 -15.51 27.73
CA VAL A 349 -4.64 -15.41 28.73
C VAL A 349 -4.39 -13.93 28.92
N ASP A 350 -4.69 -13.42 30.12
CA ASP A 350 -4.71 -11.99 30.41
C ASP A 350 -5.56 -11.22 29.38
N ASP A 351 -5.01 -10.16 28.78
CA ASP A 351 -5.65 -9.37 27.73
C ASP A 351 -5.35 -9.89 26.31
N HIS A 352 -4.99 -11.17 26.17
CA HIS A 352 -4.64 -11.78 24.89
C HIS A 352 -5.59 -12.91 24.49
N ILE A 353 -5.96 -12.89 23.22
CA ILE A 353 -6.68 -13.96 22.54
C ILE A 353 -5.63 -14.84 21.86
N ILE A 354 -5.63 -16.11 22.22
CA ILE A 354 -4.74 -17.12 21.64
C ILE A 354 -5.59 -18.10 20.86
N GLU A 355 -5.23 -18.32 19.61
CA GLU A 355 -5.97 -19.17 18.69
C GLU A 355 -5.02 -19.93 17.78
N ILE A 356 -5.29 -21.22 17.56
CA ILE A 356 -4.65 -21.99 16.50
C ILE A 356 -5.66 -22.17 15.37
N ARG A 357 -5.32 -21.67 14.19
CA ARG A 357 -6.15 -21.77 13.00
C ARG A 357 -5.54 -22.75 12.01
N LYS A 358 -6.36 -23.69 11.53
CA LYS A 358 -5.98 -24.58 10.43
C LYS A 358 -6.20 -23.87 9.10
N ARG A 359 -5.16 -23.81 8.25
CA ARG A 359 -5.20 -23.29 6.88
C ARG A 359 -4.63 -24.36 5.95
N GLY A 360 -5.50 -25.18 5.36
CA GLY A 360 -5.10 -26.32 4.53
C GLY A 360 -4.32 -27.37 5.33
N LEU A 361 -3.08 -27.64 4.90
CA LEU A 361 -2.16 -28.60 5.55
C LEU A 361 -1.43 -28.00 6.76
N PHE A 362 -1.45 -26.68 6.92
CA PHE A 362 -0.70 -26.00 7.96
C PHE A 362 -1.61 -25.50 9.08
N THR A 363 -1.03 -25.35 10.27
CA THR A 363 -1.64 -24.59 11.36
C THR A 363 -0.95 -23.25 11.49
N SER A 364 -1.63 -22.29 12.10
CA SER A 364 -1.05 -20.98 12.43
C SER A 364 -1.38 -20.65 13.87
N LEU A 365 -0.38 -20.19 14.62
CA LEU A 365 -0.49 -19.68 15.97
C LEU A 365 -0.78 -18.18 15.90
N HIS A 366 -1.84 -17.76 16.57
CA HIS A 366 -2.27 -16.37 16.71
C HIS A 366 -2.23 -16.02 18.20
N ILE A 367 -1.47 -15.00 18.57
CA ILE A 367 -1.46 -14.42 19.92
C ILE A 367 -1.69 -12.93 19.75
N LYS A 368 -2.89 -12.46 20.07
CA LYS A 368 -3.33 -11.09 19.75
C LYS A 368 -3.92 -10.45 20.99
N HIS A 369 -3.40 -9.27 21.37
CA HIS A 369 -4.05 -8.46 22.38
C HIS A 369 -5.49 -8.13 21.95
N ILE A 370 -6.43 -8.06 22.90
CA ILE A 370 -7.86 -7.84 22.62
C ILE A 370 -8.09 -6.56 21.82
N SER A 371 -7.33 -5.48 22.09
CA SER A 371 -7.41 -4.23 21.30
C SER A 371 -7.02 -4.38 19.83
N ARG A 372 -6.34 -5.48 19.46
CA ARG A 372 -5.85 -5.78 18.11
C ARG A 372 -6.55 -6.98 17.46
N HIS A 373 -7.62 -7.50 18.06
CA HIS A 373 -8.28 -8.73 17.56
C HIS A 373 -8.84 -8.60 16.13
N ARG A 374 -9.20 -7.38 15.70
CA ARG A 374 -9.70 -7.11 14.34
C ARG A 374 -8.58 -6.78 13.35
N HIS A 375 -7.34 -6.60 13.82
CA HIS A 375 -6.23 -6.30 12.94
C HIS A 375 -5.84 -7.55 12.17
N THR A 376 -5.96 -7.44 10.85
CA THR A 376 -5.39 -8.37 9.89
C THR A 376 -4.12 -7.77 9.33
N PHE A 377 -3.08 -8.58 9.17
CA PHE A 377 -1.96 -8.16 8.35
C PHE A 377 -2.43 -8.18 6.90
N GLU A 378 -2.52 -7.01 6.27
CA GLU A 378 -2.82 -6.93 4.84
C GLU A 378 -1.58 -7.39 4.06
N LEU A 379 -1.48 -8.69 3.85
CA LEU A 379 -0.47 -9.26 2.97
C LEU A 379 -0.99 -9.17 1.55
N TRP A 380 -0.65 -8.08 0.88
CA TRP A 380 -0.84 -7.94 -0.56
C TRP A 380 0.25 -8.75 -1.25
N TRP A 381 -0.01 -10.05 -1.49
CA TRP A 381 0.83 -10.92 -2.32
C TRP A 381 0.42 -10.82 -3.79
#